data_AF-A0A536ED77-F1
#
_entry.id   AF-A0A536ED77-F1
#
_cell.length_a   1.000
_cell.length_b   1.000
_cell.length_c   1.000
_cell.angle_alpha   90.00
_cell.angle_beta   90.00
_cell.angle_gamma   90.00
#
_symmetry.space_group_name_H-M   'P 1'
#
loop_
_entity.id
_entity.type
_entity.pdbx_description
1 polymer ?
#
loop_
_entity_poly.entity_id
_entity_poly.type
_entity_poly.pdbx_seq_one_letter_code
_entity_poly.pdbx_strand_id
1 'polypeptide(L)' 'MSMQEQQVTRQTDAETDAILTRLRRIEGQIRGIHRMLEEDRVCEDVVTQLMAARSSLDQAGL' A
#
# COMPACT_ATOMS: atom_id res chain seq x y z
N MET A 1 32.68 -25.14 22.50
CA MET A 1 32.08 -24.04 23.30
C MET A 1 31.23 -23.20 22.36
N SER A 2 30.07 -22.82 22.85
CA SER A 2 28.81 -22.65 22.12
C SER A 2 28.84 -21.77 20.87
N MET A 3 28.36 -22.39 19.78
CA MET A 3 27.66 -21.73 18.69
C MET A 3 26.35 -21.15 19.25
N GLN A 4 26.11 -19.86 19.05
CA GLN A 4 24.79 -19.25 19.17
C GLN A 4 24.73 -17.98 18.31
N GLU A 5 24.86 -18.19 17.01
CA GLU A 5 24.20 -17.33 16.02
C GLU A 5 22.77 -17.86 15.82
N GLN A 6 21.84 -16.95 15.49
CA GLN A 6 20.45 -17.16 15.05
C GLN A 6 19.36 -16.98 16.12
N GLN A 7 18.90 -15.73 16.30
CA GLN A 7 17.53 -15.49 16.76
C GLN A 7 16.89 -14.14 16.35
N VAL A 8 17.40 -13.44 15.32
CA VAL A 8 16.68 -12.28 14.74
C VAL A 8 15.80 -12.76 13.58
N THR A 9 14.69 -13.37 13.97
CA THR A 9 13.34 -13.26 13.37
C THR A 9 13.15 -13.68 11.90
N ARG A 10 12.83 -14.96 11.70
CA ARG A 10 12.31 -15.54 10.43
C ARG A 10 10.77 -15.45 10.31
N GLN A 11 10.12 -14.61 11.14
CA GLN A 11 8.66 -14.42 11.19
C GLN A 11 8.17 -13.20 10.39
N THR A 12 9.07 -12.34 9.90
CA THR A 12 8.74 -11.02 9.34
C THR A 12 8.43 -11.02 7.85
N ASP A 13 8.76 -12.05 7.09
CA ASP A 13 8.77 -11.95 5.62
C ASP A 13 7.35 -11.94 5.03
N ALA A 14 6.48 -12.84 5.47
CA ALA A 14 5.13 -12.96 4.91
C ALA A 14 4.19 -11.79 5.29
N GLU A 15 4.27 -11.31 6.54
CA GLU A 15 3.49 -10.15 6.99
C GLU A 15 4.00 -8.85 6.32
N THR A 16 5.33 -8.70 6.23
CA THR A 16 5.94 -7.57 5.51
C THR A 16 5.56 -7.60 4.02
N ASP A 17 5.60 -8.77 3.38
CA ASP A 17 5.21 -8.95 1.98
C ASP A 17 3.73 -8.61 1.74
N ALA A 18 2.84 -8.97 2.69
CA ALA A 18 1.43 -8.61 2.63
C ALA A 18 1.23 -7.09 2.70
N ILE A 19 1.91 -6.42 3.64
CA ILE A 19 1.87 -4.95 3.77
C ILE A 19 2.42 -4.29 2.50
N LEU A 20 3.58 -4.74 2.01
CA LEU A 20 4.17 -4.24 0.77
C LEU A 20 3.24 -4.41 -0.43
N THR A 21 2.50 -5.51 -0.51
CA THR A 21 1.53 -5.75 -1.58
C THR A 21 0.38 -4.74 -1.52
N ARG A 22 -0.13 -4.42 -0.33
CA ARG A 22 -1.18 -3.41 -0.14
C ARG A 22 -0.67 -2.00 -0.48
N LEU A 23 0.55 -1.66 -0.08
CA LEU A 23 1.18 -0.39 -0.42
C LEU A 23 1.39 -0.22 -1.93
N ARG A 24 1.83 -1.26 -2.65
CA ARG A 24 1.94 -1.25 -4.12
C ARG A 24 0.59 -1.00 -4.81
N ARG A 25 -0.49 -1.55 -4.25
CA ARG A 25 -1.85 -1.28 -4.76
C ARG A 25 -2.24 0.18 -4.56
N ILE A 26 -1.99 0.74 -3.38
CA ILE A 26 -2.25 2.15 -3.07
C ILE A 26 -1.46 3.07 -4.02
N GLU A 27 -0.19 2.78 -4.26
CA GLU A 27 0.64 3.49 -5.23
C GLU A 27 0.02 3.49 -6.65
N GLY A 28 -0.55 2.35 -7.06
CA GLY A 28 -1.33 2.24 -8.30
C GLY A 28 -2.54 3.17 -8.34
N GLN A 29 -3.28 3.27 -7.22
CA GLN A 29 -4.43 4.18 -7.11
C GLN A 29 -4.00 5.65 -7.20
N ILE A 30 -2.91 6.04 -6.52
CA ILE A 30 -2.39 7.42 -6.58
C ILE A 30 -1.94 7.78 -8.00
N ARG A 31 -1.25 6.87 -8.69
CA ARG A 31 -0.92 7.06 -10.12
C ARG A 31 -2.16 7.22 -11.00
N GLY A 32 -3.21 6.45 -10.73
CA GLY A 32 -4.49 6.57 -11.42
C GLY A 32 -5.11 7.95 -11.22
N ILE A 33 -5.13 8.44 -9.98
CA ILE A 33 -5.65 9.78 -9.63
C ILE A 33 -4.85 10.88 -10.34
N HIS A 34 -3.52 10.78 -10.40
CA HIS A 34 -2.69 11.72 -11.15
C HIS A 34 -3.10 11.78 -12.62
N ARG A 35 -3.27 10.63 -13.29
CA ARG A 35 -3.73 10.59 -14.69
C ARG A 35 -5.12 11.20 -14.85
N MET A 36 -6.03 10.94 -13.91
CA MET A 36 -7.37 11.54 -13.96
C MET A 36 -7.33 13.07 -13.92
N LEU A 37 -6.37 13.64 -13.19
CA LEU A 37 -6.14 15.09 -13.17
C LEU A 37 -5.50 15.58 -14.48
N GLU A 38 -4.52 14.85 -15.02
CA GLU A 38 -3.91 15.16 -16.32
C GLU A 38 -4.90 15.09 -17.49
N GLU A 39 -5.91 14.23 -17.38
CA GLU A 39 -7.00 14.03 -18.35
C GLU A 39 -8.21 14.95 -18.12
N ASP A 40 -8.14 15.91 -17.19
CA ASP A 40 -9.24 16.82 -16.82
C ASP A 40 -10.56 16.09 -16.50
N ARG A 41 -10.48 14.94 -15.82
CA ARG A 41 -11.68 14.20 -15.41
C ARG A 41 -12.50 14.96 -14.38
N VAL A 42 -13.79 14.64 -14.32
CA VAL A 42 -14.75 15.26 -13.40
C VAL A 42 -14.28 15.13 -11.95
N CYS A 43 -14.33 16.23 -11.20
CA CYS A 43 -13.83 16.29 -9.82
C CYS A 43 -14.50 15.27 -8.90
N GLU A 44 -15.78 14.96 -9.10
CA GLU A 44 -16.52 13.95 -8.32
C GLU A 44 -15.87 12.55 -8.44
N ASP A 45 -15.45 12.17 -9.64
CA ASP A 45 -14.77 10.88 -9.86
C ASP A 45 -13.40 10.87 -9.19
N VAL A 46 -12.65 11.98 -9.25
CA VAL A 46 -11.36 12.13 -8.59
C VAL A 46 -11.50 12.00 -7.07
N VAL A 47 -12.50 12.67 -6.48
CA VAL A 47 -12.80 12.58 -5.05
C VAL A 47 -13.18 11.15 -4.66
N THR A 48 -13.99 10.47 -5.48
CA THR A 48 -14.35 9.06 -5.25
C THR A 48 -13.10 8.17 -5.21
N GLN A 49 -12.15 8.35 -6.13
CA GLN A 49 -10.91 7.59 -6.13
C GLN A 49 -10.00 7.94 -4.94
N LEU A 50 -9.95 9.21 -4.53
CA LEU A 50 -9.23 9.62 -3.31
C LEU A 50 -9.80 8.94 -2.06
N MET A 51 -11.13 8.82 -1.94
CA MET A 51 -11.76 8.10 -0.83
C MET A 51 -11.43 6.60 -0.86
N ALA A 52 -11.39 5.99 -2.05
CA ALA A 52 -10.98 4.60 -2.21
C ALA A 52 -9.50 4.37 -1.82
N ALA A 53 -8.61 5.31 -2.16
CA ALA A 53 -7.20 5.27 -1.76
C ALA A 53 -7.05 5.41 -0.24
N ARG A 54 -7.78 6.33 0.39
CA ARG A 54 -7.83 6.49 1.85
C ARG A 54 -8.29 5.21 2.54
N SER A 55 -9.38 4.59 2.09
CA SER A 55 -9.86 3.33 2.66
C SER A 55 -8.85 2.19 2.50
N SER A 56 -8.11 2.16 1.38
CA SER A 56 -7.09 1.14 1.15
C SER A 56 -5.88 1.35 2.07
N LEU A 57 -5.54 2.61 2.38
CA LEU A 57 -4.51 2.96 3.35
C LEU A 57 -4.90 2.56 4.77
N ASP A 58 -6.14 2.84 5.18
CA ASP A 58 -6.67 2.42 6.49
C ASP A 58 -6.57 0.89 6.67
N GLN A 59 -6.76 0.13 5.58
CA GLN A 59 -6.63 -1.34 5.58
C GLN A 59 -5.19 -1.85 5.52
N ALA A 60 -4.21 -1.03 5.12
CA ALA A 60 -2.84 -1.48 4.97
C ALA A 60 -2.15 -1.76 6.32
N GLY A 61 -2.54 -1.04 7.37
CA GLY A 61 -2.01 -1.20 8.73
C GLY A 61 -2.72 -2.22 9.62
N LEU A 62 -3.70 -2.96 9.07
CA LEU A 62 -4.44 -4.04 9.75
C LEU A 62 -3.88 -5.42 9.38
#